data_AF-A0A4Y2R7N0-F1
#
_entry.id   AF-A0A4Y2R7N0-F1
#
_cell.length_a   1.000
_cell.length_b   1.000
_cell.length_c   1.000
_cell.angle_alpha   90.00
_cell.angle_beta   90.00
_cell.angle_gamma   90.00
#
_symmetry.space_group_name_H-M   'P 1'
#
loop_
_entity.id
_entity.type
_entity.pdbx_description
1 polymer ?
#
loop_
_entity_poly.entity_id
_entity_poly.type
_entity_poly.pdbx_seq_one_letter_code
_entity_poly.pdbx_strand_id
1 'polypeptide(L)'
;KEEVKPYEVEKDVPKQNEIKLEGRRIINLSHFIRSLQELDSHSAIGCCFKDMHVIKETRYGLNSSLTFKCKLCNTERSVWTCSPPASENCDTEQIHHKVNTDAVNGIVNIGCGYTNLNTFLTISDVPPISQSMYEKEHKVISEAWEKLACLEMEEAAMREKELAVECGDVDKSGIPLVTVIVDGSWAKRYCGTCAQPH
;
A
#
# COMPACT_ATOMS: atom_id res chain seq x y z
N LYS A 1 -0.31 77.42 4.29
CA LYS A 1 -1.25 76.28 4.46
C LYS A 1 -0.87 75.25 3.41
N GLU A 2 -0.02 74.30 3.77
CA GLU A 2 0.30 73.17 2.89
C GLU A 2 -0.66 72.04 3.22
N GLU A 3 -1.39 71.57 2.21
CA GLU A 3 -2.31 70.44 2.31
C GLU A 3 -1.52 69.13 2.31
N VAL A 4 -1.61 68.40 3.41
CA VAL A 4 -1.08 67.03 3.53
C VAL A 4 -2.03 66.11 2.78
N LYS A 5 -1.54 65.49 1.70
CA LYS A 5 -2.29 64.45 0.98
C LYS A 5 -2.37 63.17 1.85
N PRO A 6 -3.52 62.47 1.86
CA PRO A 6 -3.64 61.24 2.62
C PRO A 6 -2.84 60.13 1.93
N TYR A 7 -2.04 59.42 2.72
CA TYR A 7 -1.40 58.17 2.28
C TYR A 7 -2.47 57.09 2.17
N GLU A 8 -2.64 56.54 0.96
CA GLU A 8 -3.44 55.35 0.73
C GLU A 8 -2.69 54.15 1.31
N VAL A 9 -3.25 53.56 2.37
CA VAL A 9 -2.79 52.28 2.91
C VAL A 9 -3.29 51.20 1.95
N GLU A 10 -2.38 50.68 1.12
CA GLU A 10 -2.64 49.44 0.38
C GLU A 10 -3.02 48.36 1.40
N LYS A 11 -4.28 47.92 1.33
CA LYS A 11 -4.74 46.80 2.14
C LYS A 11 -4.08 45.53 1.60
N ASP A 12 -3.12 45.00 2.35
CA ASP A 12 -2.60 43.65 2.14
C ASP A 12 -3.77 42.66 2.12
N VAL A 13 -4.13 42.21 0.92
CA VAL A 13 -5.08 41.11 0.74
C VAL A 13 -4.40 39.86 1.30
N PRO A 14 -5.03 39.11 2.23
CA PRO A 14 -4.41 37.93 2.79
C PRO A 14 -4.15 36.93 1.65
N LYS A 15 -2.87 36.64 1.39
CA LYS A 15 -2.44 35.58 0.47
C LYS A 15 -3.13 34.29 0.93
N GLN A 16 -4.02 33.76 0.10
CA GLN A 16 -4.57 32.42 0.29
C GLN A 16 -3.38 31.47 0.48
N ASN A 17 -3.40 30.69 1.56
CA ASN A 17 -2.36 29.73 1.92
C ASN A 17 -2.30 28.60 0.88
N GLU A 18 -1.77 28.87 -0.30
CA GLU A 18 -1.39 27.83 -1.26
C GLU A 18 -0.25 27.01 -0.64
N ILE A 19 -0.47 25.71 -0.46
CA ILE A 19 0.58 24.85 0.06
C ILE A 19 1.56 24.54 -1.05
N LYS A 20 2.84 24.56 -0.71
CA LYS A 20 3.88 24.07 -1.60
C LYS A 20 3.86 22.54 -1.59
N LEU A 21 3.32 21.95 -2.64
CA LEU A 21 3.44 20.50 -2.87
C LEU A 21 4.84 20.21 -3.40
N GLU A 22 5.67 19.59 -2.58
CA GLU A 22 7.03 19.19 -2.92
C GLU A 22 7.18 17.67 -2.95
N GLY A 23 8.23 17.24 -3.66
CA GLY A 23 8.57 15.83 -3.83
C GLY A 23 7.68 15.10 -4.81
N ARG A 24 7.84 13.78 -4.87
CA ARG A 24 7.10 12.85 -5.71
C ARG A 24 6.09 12.06 -4.88
N ARG A 25 5.02 11.59 -5.50
CA ARG A 25 4.04 10.70 -4.90
C ARG A 25 3.81 9.50 -5.80
N ILE A 26 3.55 8.36 -5.18
CA ILE A 26 3.11 7.17 -5.89
C ILE A 26 1.61 7.32 -6.14
N ILE A 27 1.20 7.12 -7.39
CA ILE A 27 -0.20 7.22 -7.81
C ILE A 27 -0.64 5.93 -8.49
N ASN A 28 -1.90 5.55 -8.29
CA ASN A 28 -2.58 4.67 -9.23
C ASN A 28 -3.07 5.55 -10.37
N LEU A 29 -2.40 5.48 -11.52
CA LEU A 29 -2.63 6.40 -12.64
C LEU A 29 -4.10 6.41 -13.09
N SER A 30 -4.72 5.24 -13.25
CA SER A 30 -6.11 5.12 -13.71
C SER A 30 -7.09 5.75 -12.71
N HIS A 31 -6.94 5.41 -11.42
CA HIS A 31 -7.75 5.98 -10.35
C HIS A 31 -7.56 7.49 -10.27
N PHE A 32 -6.31 7.96 -10.21
CA PHE A 32 -5.99 9.37 -9.99
C PHE A 32 -6.50 10.25 -11.14
N ILE A 33 -6.25 9.87 -12.39
CA ILE A 33 -6.74 10.63 -13.55
C ILE A 33 -8.27 10.68 -13.57
N ARG A 34 -8.95 9.56 -13.29
CA ARG A 34 -10.42 9.54 -13.20
C ARG A 34 -10.94 10.44 -12.08
N SER A 35 -10.33 10.38 -10.89
CA SER A 35 -10.73 11.23 -9.77
C SER A 35 -10.51 12.72 -10.06
N LEU A 36 -9.47 13.08 -10.84
CA LEU A 36 -9.29 14.45 -11.31
C LEU A 36 -10.37 14.87 -12.31
N GLN A 37 -10.78 13.98 -13.23
CA GLN A 37 -11.88 14.26 -14.16
C GLN A 37 -13.22 14.46 -13.43
N GLU A 38 -13.46 13.75 -12.34
CA GLU A 38 -14.63 13.92 -11.48
C GLU A 38 -14.67 15.30 -10.78
N LEU A 39 -13.58 16.08 -10.84
CA LEU A 39 -13.54 17.47 -10.39
C LEU A 39 -14.06 18.45 -11.46
N ASP A 40 -14.14 18.06 -12.74
CA ASP A 40 -14.37 19.00 -13.86
C ASP A 40 -15.82 19.52 -13.98
N SER A 41 -16.69 19.15 -13.04
CA SER A 41 -18.11 19.56 -12.99
C SER A 41 -18.65 19.57 -11.56
N HIS A 42 -18.05 20.42 -10.73
CA HIS A 42 -18.33 20.46 -9.29
C HIS A 42 -19.35 21.54 -8.86
N SER A 43 -19.83 22.39 -9.77
CA SER A 43 -20.97 23.28 -9.52
C SER A 43 -21.75 23.62 -10.80
N ALA A 44 -22.96 24.17 -10.62
CA ALA A 44 -23.82 24.64 -11.72
C ALA A 44 -23.31 25.93 -12.40
N ILE A 45 -22.25 26.56 -11.87
CA ILE A 45 -21.72 27.86 -12.34
C ILE A 45 -20.73 27.66 -13.52
N GLY A 46 -20.52 26.42 -13.97
CA GLY A 46 -19.63 26.12 -15.10
C GLY A 46 -18.14 26.18 -14.75
N CYS A 47 -17.80 26.07 -13.46
CA CYS A 47 -16.40 25.94 -13.02
C CYS A 47 -15.82 24.57 -13.38
N CYS A 48 -14.50 24.55 -13.64
CA CYS A 48 -13.75 23.38 -14.06
C CYS A 48 -12.55 23.11 -13.15
N PHE A 49 -11.81 22.03 -13.40
CA PHE A 49 -10.63 21.67 -12.63
C PHE A 49 -9.54 22.75 -12.64
N LYS A 50 -9.41 23.52 -13.72
CA LYS A 50 -8.43 24.63 -13.81
C LYS A 50 -8.66 25.71 -12.76
N ASP A 51 -9.89 25.84 -12.26
CA ASP A 51 -10.25 26.79 -11.21
C ASP A 51 -9.93 26.27 -9.81
N MET A 52 -9.44 25.03 -9.69
CA MET A 52 -9.10 24.40 -8.43
C MET A 52 -7.61 24.54 -8.10
N HIS A 53 -7.32 24.72 -6.81
CA HIS A 53 -5.97 24.69 -6.26
C HIS A 53 -5.92 23.80 -5.03
N VAL A 54 -4.76 23.25 -4.72
CA VAL A 54 -4.60 22.38 -3.54
C VAL A 54 -4.43 23.23 -2.29
N ILE A 55 -5.25 22.94 -1.28
CA ILE A 55 -5.24 23.62 0.03
C ILE A 55 -4.82 22.71 1.18
N LYS A 56 -4.88 21.38 1.00
CA LYS A 56 -4.40 20.41 1.98
C LYS A 56 -3.79 19.18 1.31
N GLU A 57 -2.69 18.68 1.86
CA GLU A 57 -2.24 17.30 1.67
C GLU A 57 -2.29 16.57 3.02
N THR A 58 -2.96 15.42 3.06
CA THR A 58 -2.92 14.51 4.22
C THR A 58 -2.28 13.20 3.79
N ARG A 59 -1.13 12.87 4.39
CA ARG A 59 -0.35 11.68 4.04
C ARG A 59 -0.72 10.48 4.92
N TYR A 60 -0.82 9.32 4.28
CA TYR A 60 -1.05 8.01 4.88
C TYR A 60 0.02 7.05 4.35
N GLY A 61 1.26 7.26 4.79
CA GLY A 61 2.44 6.60 4.24
C GLY A 61 2.73 7.08 2.81
N LEU A 62 2.69 6.14 1.85
CA LEU A 62 2.85 6.36 0.41
C LEU A 62 1.56 6.80 -0.27
N ASN A 63 0.41 6.66 0.38
CA ASN A 63 -0.87 7.17 -0.11
C ASN A 63 -1.10 8.59 0.42
N SER A 64 -1.72 9.47 -0.37
CA SER A 64 -2.02 10.84 0.05
C SER A 64 -3.40 11.25 -0.41
N SER A 65 -4.09 12.02 0.43
CA SER A 65 -5.33 12.72 0.10
C SER A 65 -5.01 14.20 -0.16
N LEU A 66 -5.30 14.65 -1.38
CA LEU A 66 -5.12 16.03 -1.82
C LEU A 66 -6.48 16.72 -1.82
N THR A 67 -6.65 17.73 -0.98
CA THR A 67 -7.86 18.54 -0.92
C THR A 67 -7.72 19.74 -1.84
N PHE A 68 -8.57 19.78 -2.87
CA PHE A 68 -8.70 20.85 -3.83
C PHE A 68 -9.82 21.79 -3.43
N LYS A 69 -9.59 23.10 -3.60
CA LYS A 69 -10.59 24.15 -3.43
C LYS A 69 -10.76 24.93 -4.72
N CYS A 70 -12.01 25.09 -5.15
CA CYS A 70 -12.32 25.96 -6.29
C CYS A 70 -12.22 27.44 -5.91
N LYS A 71 -11.52 28.23 -6.72
CA LYS A 71 -11.39 29.69 -6.55
C LYS A 71 -12.69 30.45 -6.82
N LEU A 72 -13.63 29.87 -7.58
CA LEU A 72 -14.88 30.51 -7.97
C LEU A 72 -16.05 30.19 -7.03
N CYS A 73 -16.33 28.90 -6.81
CA CYS A 73 -17.49 28.46 -6.01
C CYS A 73 -17.13 28.00 -4.60
N ASN A 74 -15.85 28.04 -4.22
CA ASN A 74 -15.34 27.59 -2.92
C ASN A 74 -15.62 26.12 -2.55
N THR A 75 -16.08 25.30 -3.51
CA THR A 75 -16.27 23.86 -3.28
C THR A 75 -14.94 23.19 -3.00
N GLU A 76 -14.92 22.36 -1.97
CA GLU A 76 -13.76 21.55 -1.59
C GLU A 76 -14.03 20.08 -1.92
N ARG A 77 -13.07 19.43 -2.57
CA ARG A 77 -13.11 18.00 -2.89
C ARG A 77 -11.74 17.39 -2.65
N SER A 78 -11.71 16.16 -2.15
CA SER A 78 -10.46 15.44 -1.93
C SER A 78 -10.28 14.33 -2.95
N VAL A 79 -9.07 14.22 -3.49
CA VAL A 79 -8.65 13.17 -4.42
C VAL A 79 -7.52 12.37 -3.78
N TRP A 80 -7.63 11.06 -3.81
CA TRP A 80 -6.60 10.15 -3.31
C TRP A 80 -5.61 9.79 -4.42
N THR A 81 -4.31 9.75 -4.10
CA THR A 81 -3.26 9.36 -5.04
C THR A 81 -3.40 7.90 -5.47
N CYS A 82 -3.77 7.03 -4.53
CA CYS A 82 -4.19 5.66 -4.77
C CYS A 82 -5.64 5.46 -4.29
N SER A 83 -6.05 4.23 -4.00
CA SER A 83 -7.37 3.98 -3.40
C SER A 83 -7.47 4.55 -1.98
N PRO A 84 -8.63 5.06 -1.54
CA PRO A 84 -8.83 5.45 -0.15
C PRO A 84 -8.64 4.25 0.79
N PRO A 85 -8.21 4.45 2.05
CA PRO A 85 -8.35 3.41 3.06
C PRO A 85 -9.81 2.99 3.17
N ALA A 86 -10.05 1.68 3.33
CA ALA A 86 -11.39 1.19 3.60
C ALA A 86 -11.96 1.89 4.85
N SER A 87 -13.24 2.29 4.81
CA SER A 87 -13.88 2.91 5.96
C SER A 87 -14.02 1.88 7.09
N GLU A 88 -13.99 2.33 8.34
CA GLU A 88 -14.10 1.48 9.55
C GLU A 88 -15.39 0.63 9.62
N ASN A 89 -16.35 0.83 8.71
CA ASN A 89 -17.65 0.15 8.66
C ASN A 89 -17.82 -0.83 7.49
N CYS A 90 -16.75 -1.22 6.79
CA CYS A 90 -16.81 -2.41 5.94
C CYS A 90 -16.47 -3.64 6.79
N ASP A 91 -17.38 -4.60 6.86
CA ASP A 91 -17.23 -5.91 7.53
C ASP A 91 -16.18 -6.79 6.81
N THR A 92 -14.97 -6.30 6.66
CA THR A 92 -13.87 -7.07 6.09
C THR A 92 -12.58 -6.54 6.67
N GLU A 93 -11.72 -7.47 7.05
CA GLU A 93 -10.37 -7.33 7.60
C GLU A 93 -9.38 -6.58 6.68
N GLN A 94 -9.80 -5.53 5.99
CA GLN A 94 -9.06 -4.84 4.94
C GLN A 94 -8.89 -3.35 5.21
N ILE A 95 -8.55 -2.99 6.46
CA ILE A 95 -7.93 -1.69 6.77
C ILE A 95 -6.43 -1.76 6.39
N HIS A 96 -6.15 -2.08 5.12
CA HIS A 96 -4.81 -2.11 4.56
C HIS A 96 -4.68 -1.06 3.47
N HIS A 97 -3.69 -0.18 3.62
CA HIS A 97 -3.35 0.75 2.58
C HIS A 97 -2.60 -0.02 1.49
N LYS A 98 -3.31 -0.47 0.45
CA LYS A 98 -2.75 -1.37 -0.57
C LYS A 98 -1.34 -0.99 -1.04
N VAL A 99 -1.08 0.30 -1.29
CA VAL A 99 0.25 0.78 -1.72
C VAL A 99 1.35 0.65 -0.63
N ASN A 100 1.01 0.83 0.65
CA ASN A 100 1.97 0.64 1.74
C ASN A 100 2.26 -0.85 1.93
N THR A 101 1.22 -1.69 1.94
CA THR A 101 1.36 -3.14 2.01
C THR A 101 2.16 -3.67 0.83
N ASP A 102 1.88 -3.21 -0.40
CA ASP A 102 2.62 -3.60 -1.62
C ASP A 102 4.11 -3.23 -1.49
N ALA A 103 4.43 -2.04 -0.97
CA ALA A 103 5.82 -1.60 -0.78
C ALA A 103 6.56 -2.41 0.28
N VAL A 104 5.90 -2.71 1.41
CA VAL A 104 6.48 -3.54 2.48
C VAL A 104 6.64 -4.99 2.01
N ASN A 105 5.65 -5.54 1.31
CA ASN A 105 5.76 -6.86 0.71
C ASN A 105 6.92 -6.93 -0.30
N GLY A 106 7.06 -5.90 -1.14
CA GLY A 106 8.16 -5.80 -2.10
C GLY A 106 9.53 -5.81 -1.44
N ILE A 107 9.75 -4.98 -0.41
CA ILE A 107 11.06 -4.89 0.26
C ILE A 107 11.43 -6.17 1.02
N VAL A 108 10.46 -6.84 1.63
CA VAL A 108 10.69 -8.08 2.38
C VAL A 108 11.00 -9.24 1.43
N ASN A 109 10.31 -9.33 0.29
CA ASN A 109 10.58 -10.37 -0.72
C ASN A 109 11.98 -10.28 -1.32
N ILE A 110 12.58 -9.08 -1.38
CA ILE A 110 13.98 -8.91 -1.81
C ILE A 110 15.00 -9.09 -0.67
N GLY A 111 14.55 -9.56 0.51
CA GLY A 111 15.41 -9.82 1.67
C GLY A 111 15.90 -8.55 2.39
N CYS A 112 15.19 -7.43 2.25
CA CYS A 112 15.54 -6.15 2.85
C CYS A 112 14.53 -5.72 3.92
N GLY A 113 14.88 -4.69 4.70
CA GLY A 113 14.02 -4.18 5.78
C GLY A 113 13.62 -2.71 5.64
N TYR A 114 13.03 -2.16 6.71
CA TYR A 114 12.57 -0.77 6.79
C TYR A 114 13.64 0.25 6.37
N THR A 115 14.87 0.11 6.87
CA THR A 115 15.96 1.05 6.58
C THR A 115 16.23 1.13 5.07
N ASN A 116 16.26 -0.01 4.38
CA ASN A 116 16.47 -0.04 2.93
C ASN A 116 15.32 0.65 2.18
N LEU A 117 14.06 0.37 2.56
CA LEU A 117 12.89 1.01 1.97
C LEU A 117 12.90 2.53 2.19
N ASN A 118 13.17 2.98 3.42
CA ASN A 118 13.23 4.38 3.77
C ASN A 118 14.32 5.12 2.98
N THR A 119 15.52 4.53 2.86
CA THR A 119 16.62 5.09 2.07
C THR A 119 16.25 5.18 0.59
N PHE A 120 15.70 4.12 0.01
CA PHE A 120 15.30 4.10 -1.40
C PHE A 120 14.26 5.17 -1.73
N LEU A 121 13.23 5.30 -0.90
CA LEU A 121 12.17 6.31 -1.06
C LEU A 121 12.72 7.73 -0.94
N THR A 122 13.56 7.97 0.07
CA THR A 122 14.18 9.27 0.32
C THR A 122 15.06 9.71 -0.87
N ILE A 123 15.89 8.81 -1.40
CA ILE A 123 16.73 9.09 -2.59
C ILE A 123 15.86 9.35 -3.83
N SER A 124 14.70 8.68 -3.91
CA SER A 124 13.74 8.86 -5.00
C SER A 124 12.87 10.11 -4.87
N ASP A 125 13.10 10.94 -3.85
CA ASP A 125 12.28 12.12 -3.52
C ASP A 125 10.81 11.76 -3.26
N VAL A 126 10.56 10.54 -2.79
CA VAL A 126 9.23 10.06 -2.36
C VAL A 126 9.20 10.09 -0.84
N PRO A 127 8.27 10.83 -0.20
CA PRO A 127 8.20 10.87 1.25
C PRO A 127 7.97 9.47 1.86
N PRO A 128 8.84 9.01 2.78
CA PRO A 128 8.81 7.64 3.28
C PRO A 128 7.62 7.37 4.22
N ILE A 129 7.33 6.08 4.41
CA ILE A 129 6.41 5.62 5.46
C ILE A 129 7.08 5.71 6.83
N SER A 130 6.29 5.87 7.90
CA SER A 130 6.83 5.80 9.27
C SER A 130 7.21 4.36 9.62
N GLN A 131 8.14 4.20 10.57
CA GLN A 131 8.50 2.90 11.11
C GLN A 131 7.29 2.16 11.71
N SER A 132 6.45 2.86 12.46
CA SER A 132 5.22 2.29 13.05
C SER A 132 4.25 1.75 11.99
N MET A 133 4.14 2.44 10.85
CA MET A 133 3.30 1.97 9.73
C MET A 133 3.95 0.78 9.04
N TYR A 134 5.27 0.81 8.81
CA TYR A 134 6.01 -0.35 8.30
C TYR A 134 5.76 -1.60 9.15
N GLU A 135 5.92 -1.48 10.47
CA GLU A 135 5.74 -2.60 11.40
C GLU A 135 4.30 -3.16 11.36
N LYS A 136 3.30 -2.27 11.27
CA LYS A 136 1.90 -2.67 11.10
C LYS A 136 1.68 -3.46 9.81
N GLU A 137 2.13 -2.96 8.67
CA GLU A 137 1.97 -3.64 7.39
C GLU A 137 2.81 -4.93 7.31
N HIS A 138 4.01 -4.94 7.88
CA HIS A 138 4.88 -6.11 7.97
C HIS A 138 4.25 -7.24 8.77
N LYS A 139 3.60 -6.91 9.90
CA LYS A 139 2.88 -7.89 10.72
C LYS A 139 1.76 -8.56 9.92
N VAL A 140 1.01 -7.78 9.14
CA VAL A 140 -0.09 -8.29 8.30
C VAL A 140 0.41 -9.28 7.26
N ILE A 141 1.50 -8.92 6.57
CA ILE A 141 2.13 -9.80 5.58
C ILE A 141 2.66 -11.07 6.24
N SER A 142 3.31 -10.92 7.41
CA SER A 142 3.87 -12.05 8.16
C SER A 142 2.78 -13.03 8.60
N GLU A 143 1.67 -12.52 9.15
CA GLU A 143 0.52 -13.34 9.56
C GLU A 143 -0.12 -14.06 8.36
N ALA A 144 -0.23 -13.38 7.21
CA ALA A 144 -0.73 -14.00 5.98
C ALA A 144 0.20 -15.12 5.48
N TRP A 145 1.52 -14.90 5.53
CA TRP A 145 2.52 -15.92 5.17
C TRP A 145 2.52 -17.11 6.11
N GLU A 146 2.38 -16.88 7.42
CA GLU A 146 2.29 -17.96 8.40
C GLU A 146 1.04 -18.83 8.15
N LYS A 147 -0.12 -18.20 7.95
CA LYS A 147 -1.37 -18.91 7.61
C LYS A 147 -1.21 -19.72 6.32
N LEU A 148 -0.66 -19.11 5.27
CA LEU A 148 -0.43 -19.78 3.99
C LEU A 148 0.55 -20.96 4.15
N ALA A 149 1.64 -20.78 4.89
CA ALA A 149 2.61 -21.83 5.15
C ALA A 149 1.97 -23.02 5.89
N CYS A 150 1.09 -22.77 6.87
CA CYS A 150 0.36 -23.84 7.56
C CYS A 150 -0.56 -24.62 6.62
N LEU A 151 -1.32 -23.93 5.76
CA LEU A 151 -2.21 -24.58 4.78
C LEU A 151 -1.42 -25.42 3.76
N GLU A 152 -0.35 -24.85 3.20
CA GLU A 152 0.53 -25.55 2.26
C GLU A 152 1.19 -26.79 2.90
N MET A 153 1.55 -26.70 4.18
CA MET A 153 2.09 -27.82 4.94
C MET A 153 1.05 -28.93 5.15
N GLU A 154 -0.20 -28.57 5.46
CA GLU A 154 -1.30 -29.53 5.61
C GLU A 154 -1.61 -30.23 4.29
N GLU A 155 -1.73 -29.48 3.20
CA GLU A 155 -1.94 -30.05 1.86
C GLU A 155 -0.79 -30.94 1.42
N ALA A 156 0.46 -30.53 1.66
CA ALA A 156 1.62 -31.36 1.36
C ALA A 156 1.61 -32.67 2.17
N ALA A 157 1.28 -32.60 3.46
CA ALA A 157 1.18 -33.78 4.32
C ALA A 157 0.09 -34.76 3.84
N MET A 158 -1.06 -34.26 3.37
CA MET A 158 -2.10 -35.11 2.79
C MET A 158 -1.64 -35.79 1.50
N ARG A 159 -0.99 -35.04 0.60
CA ARG A 159 -0.45 -35.60 -0.66
C ARG A 159 0.63 -36.66 -0.40
N GLU A 160 1.53 -36.42 0.55
CA GLU A 160 2.57 -37.38 0.92
C GLU A 160 1.99 -38.65 1.54
N LYS A 161 0.93 -38.51 2.35
CA LYS A 161 0.20 -39.65 2.92
C LYS A 161 -0.38 -40.54 1.82
N GLU A 162 -1.03 -39.95 0.82
CA GLU A 162 -1.63 -40.68 -0.32
C GLU A 162 -0.56 -41.43 -1.11
N LEU A 163 0.53 -40.74 -1.47
CA LEU A 163 1.65 -41.33 -2.21
C LEU A 163 2.33 -42.48 -1.46
N ALA A 164 2.49 -42.38 -0.13
CA ALA A 164 3.08 -43.44 0.68
C ALA A 164 2.20 -44.71 0.70
N VAL A 165 0.88 -44.56 0.73
CA VAL A 165 -0.06 -45.70 0.63
C VAL A 165 0.02 -46.33 -0.76
N GLU A 166 0.12 -45.54 -1.82
CA GLU A 166 0.26 -46.04 -3.20
C GLU A 166 1.58 -46.78 -3.45
N CYS A 167 2.71 -46.26 -2.93
CA CYS A 167 4.02 -46.93 -3.03
C CYS A 167 4.12 -48.17 -2.11
N GLY A 168 3.13 -48.43 -1.24
CA GLY A 168 3.15 -49.53 -0.27
C GLY A 168 4.12 -49.30 0.89
N ASP A 169 4.59 -48.06 1.06
CA ASP A 169 5.46 -47.62 2.15
C ASP A 169 4.61 -47.38 3.42
N VAL A 170 4.08 -48.47 3.96
CA VAL A 170 3.27 -48.49 5.18
C VAL A 170 3.92 -49.38 6.24
N ASP A 171 3.79 -48.98 7.50
CA ASP A 171 4.29 -49.78 8.62
C ASP A 171 3.44 -51.05 8.85
N LYS A 172 3.84 -51.86 9.83
CA LYS A 172 3.12 -53.10 10.20
C LYS A 172 1.69 -52.86 10.70
N SER A 173 1.34 -51.62 11.00
CA SER A 173 0.03 -51.18 11.50
C SER A 173 -0.80 -50.46 10.42
N GLY A 174 -0.26 -50.30 9.19
CA GLY A 174 -0.92 -49.60 8.08
C GLY A 174 -0.73 -48.07 8.09
N ILE A 175 0.19 -47.54 8.89
CA ILE A 175 0.50 -46.10 8.94
C ILE A 175 1.50 -45.77 7.82
N PRO A 176 1.20 -44.79 6.94
CA PRO A 176 2.10 -44.39 5.88
C PRO A 176 3.39 -43.76 6.41
N LEU A 177 4.52 -44.18 5.85
CA LEU A 177 5.85 -43.70 6.19
C LEU A 177 6.27 -42.58 5.24
N VAL A 178 6.41 -41.38 5.77
CA VAL A 178 6.84 -40.20 5.00
C VAL A 178 8.27 -39.85 5.36
N THR A 179 9.15 -39.85 4.35
CA THR A 179 10.57 -39.51 4.55
C THR A 179 10.78 -38.01 4.41
N VAL A 180 11.20 -37.36 5.50
CA VAL A 180 11.55 -35.94 5.49
C VAL A 180 13.06 -35.78 5.33
N ILE A 181 13.48 -35.16 4.23
CA ILE A 181 14.90 -34.79 4.01
C ILE A 181 15.07 -33.33 4.43
N VAL A 182 16.01 -33.08 5.34
CA VAL A 182 16.30 -31.75 5.87
C VAL A 182 17.67 -31.30 5.36
N ASP A 183 17.70 -30.58 4.24
CA ASP A 183 18.95 -30.01 3.68
C ASP A 183 19.24 -28.58 4.17
N GLY A 184 18.34 -28.02 5.01
CA GLY A 184 18.49 -26.71 5.62
C GLY A 184 18.14 -25.53 4.70
N SER A 185 17.61 -25.77 3.50
CA SER A 185 17.30 -24.73 2.52
C SER A 185 15.84 -24.26 2.59
N TRP A 186 15.61 -22.97 2.86
CA TRP A 186 14.27 -22.38 3.00
C TRP A 186 13.33 -22.59 1.80
N ALA A 187 13.86 -22.63 0.58
CA ALA A 187 13.05 -22.55 -0.66
C ALA A 187 12.59 -23.90 -1.25
N LYS A 188 12.90 -25.02 -0.60
CA LYS A 188 13.10 -26.28 -1.31
C LYS A 188 12.55 -27.47 -0.49
N ARG A 189 11.26 -27.43 -0.13
CA ARG A 189 10.50 -28.62 0.34
C ARG A 189 10.03 -29.43 -0.88
N TYR A 190 10.91 -30.23 -1.50
CA TYR A 190 10.47 -31.32 -2.39
C TYR A 190 10.81 -32.63 -1.70
N CYS A 191 9.78 -33.42 -1.46
CA CYS A 191 9.92 -34.79 -1.03
C CYS A 191 10.38 -35.64 -2.22
N GLY A 192 11.35 -36.52 -1.97
CA GLY A 192 11.94 -37.37 -2.98
C GLY A 192 10.89 -38.31 -3.58
N THR A 193 10.77 -38.30 -4.91
CA THR A 193 10.04 -39.32 -5.66
C THR A 193 10.55 -40.71 -5.29
N CYS A 194 9.63 -41.65 -5.00
CA CYS A 194 9.89 -43.08 -4.75
C CYS A 194 10.97 -43.57 -5.75
N ALA A 195 12.13 -43.95 -5.24
CA ALA A 195 13.19 -44.54 -6.05
C ALA A 195 12.67 -45.86 -6.62
N GLN A 196 12.49 -45.92 -7.94
CA GLN A 196 12.17 -47.18 -8.60
C GLN A 196 13.34 -48.16 -8.42
N PRO A 197 13.11 -49.37 -7.90
CA PRO A 197 14.17 -50.36 -7.77
C PRO A 197 14.53 -50.88 -9.16
N HIS A 198 15.83 -50.84 -9.49
CA HIS A 198 16.43 -51.60 -10.59
C HIS A 198 16.61 -53.07 -10.20
#